data_AF-A0A108EJB6-F1
#
_entry.id   AF-A0A108EJB6-F1
#
_cell.length_a   1.000
_cell.length_b   1.000
_cell.length_c   1.000
_cell.angle_alpha   90.00
_cell.angle_beta   90.00
_cell.angle_gamma   90.00
#
_symmetry.space_group_name_H-M   'P 1'
#
loop_
_entity.id
_entity.type
_entity.pdbx_description
1 polymer ?
#
loop_
_entity_poly.entity_id
_entity_poly.type
_entity_poly.pdbx_seq_one_letter_code
_entity_poly.pdbx_strand_id
1 'polypeptide(L)' 'MDAKYITDPQAGDVTLAVSLELSASQWKVALHDDFREKPAVHTVSALQADVRLQAALGLIEQQKRKW' A
#
# COMPACT_ATOMS: atom_id res chain seq x y z
N MET A 1 -26.08 23.67 29.00
CA MET A 1 -24.99 24.19 28.15
C MET A 1 -24.28 22.97 27.61
N ASP A 2 -24.81 22.42 26.52
CA ASP A 2 -24.40 21.13 25.99
C ASP A 2 -23.36 21.34 24.88
N ALA A 3 -22.10 21.12 25.23
CA ALA A 3 -21.01 21.09 24.25
C ALA A 3 -21.17 19.82 23.41
N LYS A 4 -21.83 19.95 22.25
CA LYS A 4 -21.79 18.95 21.19
C LYS A 4 -20.34 18.82 20.73
N TYR A 5 -19.70 17.71 21.07
CA TYR A 5 -18.49 17.26 20.42
C TYR A 5 -18.84 16.97 18.96
N ILE A 6 -18.63 17.95 18.09
CA ILE A 6 -18.58 17.71 16.64
C ILE A 6 -17.23 17.02 16.44
N THR A 7 -17.23 15.69 16.51
CA THR A 7 -16.18 14.91 15.87
C THR A 7 -16.28 15.23 14.39
N ASP A 8 -15.35 16.07 13.93
CA ASP A 8 -15.13 16.34 12.53
C ASP A 8 -14.92 14.99 11.81
N PRO A 9 -15.77 14.61 10.84
CA PRO A 9 -15.57 13.38 10.08
C PRO A 9 -14.39 13.47 9.08
N GLN A 10 -13.64 14.59 9.06
CA GLN A 10 -12.58 14.82 8.08
C GLN A 10 -11.17 14.31 8.44
N ALA A 11 -11.02 13.44 9.43
CA ALA A 11 -9.87 12.53 9.46
C ALA A 11 -10.24 11.30 8.64
N GLY A 12 -10.34 11.43 7.32
CA GLY A 12 -10.60 10.29 6.44
C GLY A 12 -9.54 9.22 6.67
N ASP A 13 -9.97 7.98 6.92
CA ASP A 13 -9.07 6.84 7.11
C ASP A 13 -8.12 6.74 5.90
N VAL A 14 -6.83 7.02 6.12
CA VAL A 14 -5.81 6.92 5.08
C VAL A 14 -5.67 5.45 4.70
N THR A 15 -6.05 5.10 3.47
CA THR A 15 -6.12 3.72 2.99
C THR A 15 -4.99 3.43 2.01
N LEU A 16 -4.24 2.34 2.24
CA LEU A 16 -3.27 1.82 1.24
C LEU A 16 -3.95 0.80 0.36
N ALA A 17 -4.33 1.22 -0.85
CA ALA A 17 -4.74 0.26 -1.85
C ALA A 17 -3.51 -0.45 -2.43
N VAL A 18 -3.52 -1.78 -2.37
CA VAL A 18 -2.46 -2.64 -2.88
C VAL A 18 -3.03 -3.57 -3.94
N SER A 19 -2.39 -3.63 -5.10
CA SER A 19 -2.69 -4.62 -6.15
C SER A 19 -1.45 -5.44 -6.50
N LEU A 20 -1.64 -6.74 -6.69
CA LEU A 20 -0.59 -7.72 -6.94
C LEU A 20 -0.85 -8.48 -8.24
N GLU A 21 0.09 -8.40 -9.18
CA GLU A 21 0.12 -9.22 -10.38
C GLU A 21 1.22 -10.27 -10.23
N LEU A 22 0.85 -11.56 -10.21
CA LEU A 22 1.78 -12.66 -9.93
C LEU A 22 2.13 -13.44 -11.20
N SER A 23 3.42 -13.53 -11.52
CA SER A 23 3.95 -14.46 -12.54
C SER A 23 5.07 -15.36 -11.97
N ALA A 24 5.53 -16.33 -12.76
CA ALA A 24 6.45 -17.39 -12.33
C ALA A 24 7.81 -16.87 -11.81
N SER A 25 8.28 -15.73 -12.32
CA SER A 25 9.58 -15.14 -11.96
C SER A 25 9.52 -13.66 -11.57
N GLN A 26 8.36 -13.02 -11.77
CA GLN A 26 8.23 -11.58 -11.62
C GLN A 26 6.86 -11.20 -11.09
N TRP A 27 6.82 -10.45 -9.99
CA TRP A 27 5.59 -9.91 -9.42
C TRP A 27 5.58 -8.39 -9.59
N LYS A 28 4.40 -7.81 -9.87
CA LYS A 28 4.21 -6.36 -9.79
C LYS A 28 3.39 -6.04 -8.55
N VAL A 29 3.83 -5.02 -7.82
CA VAL A 29 3.17 -4.48 -6.63
C VAL A 29 2.80 -3.03 -6.93
N ALA A 30 1.52 -2.75 -7.08
CA ALA A 30 1.00 -1.40 -7.24
C ALA A 30 0.52 -0.87 -5.88
N LEU A 31 1.02 0.29 -5.48
CA LEU A 31 0.72 0.95 -4.21
C LEU A 31 0.08 2.31 -4.50
N HIS A 32 -1.12 2.55 -3.97
CA HIS A 32 -1.84 3.81 -4.11
C HIS A 32 -2.17 4.38 -2.73
N ASP A 33 -1.76 5.63 -2.52
CA ASP A 33 -1.74 6.32 -1.23
C ASP A 33 -2.75 7.48 -1.14
N ASP A 34 -3.67 7.59 -2.10
CA ASP A 34 -4.61 8.72 -2.28
C ASP A 34 -3.96 10.11 -2.48
N PHE A 35 -2.64 10.25 -2.28
CA PHE A 35 -1.89 11.46 -2.56
C PHE A 35 -1.54 11.64 -4.04
N ARG A 36 -1.52 10.56 -4.82
CA ARG A 36 -1.18 10.57 -6.25
C ARG A 36 -2.32 10.02 -7.08
N GLU A 37 -2.47 10.55 -8.29
CA GLU A 37 -3.45 10.03 -9.26
C GLU A 37 -3.13 8.58 -9.68
N LYS A 38 -1.84 8.27 -9.86
CA LYS A 38 -1.39 6.94 -10.34
C LYS A 38 -0.66 6.17 -9.24
N PRO A 39 -0.88 4.84 -9.15
CA PRO A 39 -0.15 4.00 -8.21
C PRO A 39 1.34 3.94 -8.56
N ALA A 40 2.18 3.86 -7.54
CA ALA A 40 3.57 3.47 -7.71
C ALA A 40 3.64 1.97 -7.99
N VAL A 41 4.23 1.59 -9.12
CA VAL A 41 4.37 0.17 -9.50
C VAL A 41 5.81 -0.27 -9.28
N HIS A 42 5.97 -1.30 -8.46
CA HIS A 42 7.25 -1.94 -8.17
C HIS A 42 7.28 -3.33 -8.78
N THR A 43 8.41 -3.68 -9.41
CA THR A 43 8.62 -5.01 -9.97
C THR A 43 9.59 -5.78 -9.09
N VAL A 44 9.17 -6.95 -8.62
CA VAL A 44 9.96 -7.86 -7.80
C VAL A 44 10.28 -9.11 -8.62
N SER A 45 11.57 -9.33 -8.88
CA SER A 45 12.03 -10.49 -9.64
C SER A 45 12.88 -11.40 -8.75
N ALA A 46 12.48 -12.66 -8.64
CA ALA A 46 13.26 -13.72 -8.02
C ALA A 46 12.81 -15.05 -8.61
N LEU A 47 13.60 -16.12 -8.48
CA LEU A 47 13.17 -17.45 -8.93
C LEU A 47 12.18 -18.07 -7.93
N GLN A 48 12.46 -17.90 -6.65
CA GLN A 48 11.68 -18.47 -5.55
C GLN A 48 10.51 -17.56 -5.16
N ALA A 49 9.32 -18.15 -4.98
CA ALA A 49 8.10 -17.40 -4.73
C ALA A 49 8.04 -16.77 -3.33
N ASP A 50 8.61 -17.43 -2.33
CA ASP A 50 8.76 -16.93 -0.96
C ASP A 50 9.63 -15.67 -0.91
N VAL A 51 10.72 -15.62 -1.68
CA VAL A 51 11.56 -14.43 -1.82
C VAL A 51 10.77 -13.26 -2.41
N ARG A 52 9.94 -13.51 -3.44
CA ARG A 52 9.08 -12.47 -4.02
C ARG A 52 8.03 -11.97 -3.04
N LEU A 53 7.44 -12.88 -2.26
CA LEU A 53 6.48 -12.53 -1.20
C LEU A 53 7.12 -11.66 -0.13
N GLN A 54 8.29 -12.03 0.38
CA GLN A 54 8.99 -11.24 1.39
C GLN A 54 9.33 -9.83 0.89
N ALA A 55 9.79 -9.70 -0.35
CA ALA A 55 10.05 -8.40 -0.95
C ALA A 55 8.76 -7.57 -1.13
N ALA A 56 7.65 -8.18 -1.55
CA ALA A 56 6.37 -7.49 -1.66
C ALA A 56 5.86 -6.97 -0.30
N LEU A 57 5.95 -7.79 0.76
CA LEU A 57 5.64 -7.38 2.13
C LEU A 57 6.53 -6.22 2.59
N GLY A 58 7.83 -6.29 2.29
CA GLY A 58 8.78 -5.22 2.60
C GLY A 58 8.41 -3.89 1.94
N LEU A 59 7.96 -3.91 0.68
CA LEU A 59 7.50 -2.70 -0.03
C LEU A 59 6.25 -2.09 0.63
N ILE A 60 5.28 -2.93 0.99
CA ILE A 60 4.05 -2.49 1.66
C ILE A 60 4.39 -1.85 3.02
N GLU A 61 5.23 -2.51 3.83
CA GLU A 61 5.65 -1.97 5.13
C GLU A 61 6.48 -0.69 5.01
N GLN A 62 7.33 -0.58 3.99
CA GLN A 62 8.07 0.66 3.73
C GLN A 62 7.13 1.81 3.36
N GLN A 63 6.08 1.54 2.59
CA GLN A 63 5.09 2.55 2.21
C GLN A 63 4.25 2.99 3.41
N LYS A 64 3.80 2.05 4.25
CA LYS A 64 3.07 2.34 5.49
C LYS A 64 3.85 3.25 6.45
N ARG A 65 5.19 3.16 6.49
CA ARG A 65 6.04 4.02 7.34
C ARG A 65 6.17 5.47 6.86
N LYS A 66 5.76 5.76 5.62
CA LYS A 66 5.81 7.13 5.06
C LYS A 66 4.55 7.93 5.38
N TRP A 67 3.59 7.29 6.04
CA TRP A 67 2.34 7.87 6.51
C TRP A 67 2.39 7.99 8.02
#